data_AF-A0A952LA56-F1
#
_entry.id   AF-A0A952LA56-F1
#
_cell.length_a   1.000
_cell.length_b   1.000
_cell.length_c   1.000
_cell.angle_alpha   90.00
_cell.angle_beta   90.00
_cell.angle_gamma   90.00
#
_symmetry.space_group_name_H-M   'P 1'
#
loop_
_entity.id
_entity.type
_entity.pdbx_description
1 polymer ?
#
loop_
_entity_poly.entity_id
_entity_poly.type
_entity_poly.pdbx_seq_one_letter_code
_entity_poly.pdbx_strand_id
1 'polypeptide(L)'
;MGISGSGAAGITIGEASEREALRRIFPRLPESAATLVGPGDDAAVLAAPDGRFVVTTDMMVHGPDFRLAWSSAEDLGWKAAATNLSDVAAMGAVPTALVVAIAAPPETPVAWLEGVADGFRLACEHLAPGCGVVGGDLSVSATLTIAVTAFGDLQGRAPVLRSGARPGDVVAVSGALGEAATGLSLLFAEAVDAAGEPDAGRFAAVVAAHPEAVRAQLRPVPPIADGPLAAEAGATAMLDL
;
A
#
# COMPACT_ATOMS: atom_id res chain seq x y z
N MET A 1 14.34 -18.27 2.38
CA MET A 1 14.08 -18.18 0.93
C MET A 1 14.25 -16.72 0.55
N GLY A 2 15.30 -16.42 -0.21
CA GLY A 2 15.79 -15.06 -0.41
C GLY A 2 14.97 -14.27 -1.43
N ILE A 3 15.09 -12.95 -1.36
CA ILE A 3 14.63 -11.99 -2.36
C ILE A 3 15.42 -12.26 -3.66
N SER A 4 14.97 -13.22 -4.47
CA SER A 4 15.66 -13.60 -5.71
C SER A 4 15.26 -12.66 -6.84
N GLY A 5 15.92 -11.50 -6.90
CA GLY A 5 15.98 -10.70 -8.12
C GLY A 5 17.01 -11.31 -9.07
N SER A 6 16.59 -11.71 -10.27
CA SER A 6 17.50 -12.08 -11.35
C SER A 6 18.33 -10.86 -11.76
N GLY A 7 19.65 -10.92 -11.55
CA GLY A 7 20.63 -10.19 -12.35
C GLY A 7 20.85 -8.71 -12.02
N ALA A 8 21.36 -8.41 -10.83
CA ALA A 8 22.44 -7.42 -10.66
C ALA A 8 23.06 -7.59 -9.27
N ALA A 9 24.38 -7.76 -9.21
CA ALA A 9 25.16 -7.64 -7.97
C ALA A 9 25.11 -6.18 -7.50
N GLY A 10 24.03 -5.80 -6.81
CA GLY A 10 23.82 -4.48 -6.25
C GLY A 10 24.09 -4.47 -4.74
N ILE A 11 24.40 -3.29 -4.20
CA ILE A 11 24.57 -3.08 -2.76
C ILE A 11 23.29 -3.49 -2.00
N THR A 12 23.46 -4.19 -0.90
CA THR A 12 22.37 -4.61 0.00
C THR A 12 22.11 -3.54 1.07
N ILE A 13 20.98 -3.64 1.78
CA ILE A 13 20.64 -2.70 2.89
C ILE A 13 21.70 -2.77 4.00
N GLY A 14 22.21 -3.96 4.31
CA GLY A 14 23.24 -4.15 5.34
C GLY A 14 24.61 -3.57 4.97
N GLU A 15 24.89 -3.42 3.67
CA GLU A 15 26.13 -2.83 3.15
C GLU A 15 25.99 -1.32 2.89
N ALA A 16 24.80 -0.85 2.53
CA ALA A 16 24.52 0.55 2.25
C ALA A 16 24.41 1.37 3.55
N SER A 17 24.98 2.57 3.56
CA SER A 17 24.52 3.57 4.53
C SER A 17 23.05 3.90 4.24
N GLU A 18 22.25 4.16 5.26
CA GLU A 18 20.85 4.58 5.12
C GLU A 18 20.71 5.74 4.12
N ARG A 19 21.58 6.75 4.23
CA ARG A 19 21.63 7.90 3.31
C ARG A 19 21.80 7.49 1.84
N GLU A 20 22.56 6.44 1.55
CA GLU A 20 22.77 5.94 0.19
C GLU A 20 21.54 5.20 -0.33
N ALA A 21 20.85 4.43 0.52
CA ALA A 21 19.58 3.81 0.15
C ALA A 21 18.51 4.88 -0.13
N LEU A 22 18.36 5.87 0.75
CA LEU A 22 17.39 6.95 0.60
C LEU A 22 17.64 7.79 -0.67
N ARG A 23 18.90 8.06 -1.01
CA ARG A 23 19.27 8.78 -2.26
C ARG A 23 18.77 8.08 -3.52
N ARG A 24 18.60 6.76 -3.49
CA ARG A 24 18.09 5.95 -4.61
C ARG A 24 16.57 5.83 -4.62
N ILE A 25 15.94 5.88 -3.45
CA ILE A 25 14.50 5.71 -3.26
C ILE A 25 13.75 7.01 -3.46
N PHE A 26 14.19 8.12 -2.84
CA PHE A 26 13.47 9.40 -2.85
C PHE A 26 13.12 9.93 -4.25
N PRO A 27 14.01 9.88 -5.27
CA PRO A 27 13.66 10.35 -6.61
C PRO A 27 12.56 9.54 -7.32
N ARG A 28 12.19 8.38 -6.78
CA ARG A 28 11.15 7.50 -7.32
C ARG A 28 9.82 7.68 -6.62
N LEU A 29 9.78 8.32 -5.46
CA LEU A 29 8.58 8.46 -4.67
C LEU A 29 7.65 9.54 -5.27
N PRO A 30 6.32 9.36 -5.16
CA PRO A 30 5.36 10.36 -5.58
C PRO A 30 5.39 11.57 -4.66
N GLU A 31 5.31 12.79 -5.22
CA GLU A 31 5.22 14.02 -4.45
C GLU A 31 3.78 14.30 -4.00
N SER A 32 3.61 14.74 -2.76
CA SER A 32 2.30 15.14 -2.24
C SER A 32 2.03 16.62 -2.50
N ALA A 33 0.85 16.94 -3.03
CA ALA A 33 0.39 18.32 -3.22
C ALA A 33 0.17 19.07 -1.89
N ALA A 34 0.07 18.36 -0.77
CA ALA A 34 -0.06 18.94 0.56
C ALA A 34 1.32 19.28 1.20
N THR A 35 2.44 18.93 0.57
CA THR A 35 3.78 19.14 1.14
C THR A 35 4.15 20.63 1.17
N LEU A 36 4.43 21.15 2.37
CA LEU A 36 5.00 22.49 2.58
C LEU A 36 6.51 22.43 2.83
N VAL A 37 6.94 21.41 3.58
CA VAL A 37 8.36 21.04 3.77
C VAL A 37 8.46 19.55 3.44
N GLY A 38 9.27 19.21 2.44
CA GLY A 38 9.44 17.85 1.95
C GLY A 38 10.58 17.08 2.63
N PRO A 39 10.84 15.84 2.20
CA PRO A 39 11.96 15.05 2.70
C PRO A 39 13.31 15.75 2.44
N GLY A 40 14.17 15.78 3.45
CA GLY A 40 15.48 16.47 3.40
C GLY A 40 15.79 17.33 4.62
N ASP A 41 14.77 17.62 5.43
CA ASP A 41 14.89 18.14 6.79
C ASP A 41 14.47 17.03 7.80
N ASP A 42 14.46 17.33 9.10
CA ASP A 42 14.16 16.35 10.16
C ASP A 42 12.73 15.79 10.10
N ALA A 43 11.78 16.54 9.50
CA ALA A 43 10.40 16.11 9.33
C ALA A 43 9.71 16.85 8.18
N ALA A 44 8.71 16.22 7.58
CA ALA A 44 7.82 16.88 6.64
C ALA A 44 6.81 17.78 7.35
N VAL A 45 6.43 18.88 6.70
CA VAL A 45 5.31 19.75 7.12
C VAL A 45 4.25 19.68 6.05
N LEU A 46 3.02 19.33 6.44
CA LEU A 46 1.88 19.18 5.55
C LEU A 46 0.85 20.29 5.76
N ALA A 47 0.21 20.72 4.68
CA ALA A 47 -0.97 21.55 4.72
C ALA A 47 -2.16 20.74 5.26
N ALA A 48 -2.87 21.31 6.24
CA ALA A 48 -4.17 20.84 6.72
C ALA A 48 -5.15 22.02 6.68
N PRO A 49 -5.73 22.34 5.51
CA PRO A 49 -6.48 23.60 5.31
C PRO A 49 -7.66 23.76 6.26
N ASP A 50 -8.32 22.67 6.64
CA ASP A 50 -9.43 22.66 7.60
C ASP A 50 -8.98 22.50 9.07
N GLY A 51 -7.67 22.45 9.31
CA GLY A 51 -7.05 22.23 10.62
C GLY A 51 -7.16 20.81 11.16
N ARG A 52 -7.73 19.87 10.40
CA ARG A 52 -7.94 18.47 10.76
C ARG A 52 -7.28 17.58 9.71
N PHE A 53 -7.12 16.31 10.06
CA PHE A 53 -6.74 15.27 9.12
C PHE A 53 -7.28 13.94 9.61
N VAL A 54 -7.58 13.06 8.67
CA VAL A 54 -7.76 11.63 8.93
C VAL A 54 -6.38 10.99 8.95
N VAL A 55 -6.17 10.05 9.86
CA VAL A 55 -4.94 9.26 9.94
C VAL A 55 -5.30 7.79 10.15
N THR A 56 -4.62 6.91 9.42
CA THR A 56 -4.66 5.46 9.62
C THR A 56 -3.25 4.89 9.50
N THR A 57 -3.05 3.67 10.00
CA THR A 57 -1.82 2.94 9.78
C THR A 57 -2.09 1.44 9.72
N ASP A 58 -1.53 0.80 8.70
CA ASP A 58 -1.49 -0.65 8.56
C ASP A 58 -0.08 -1.14 8.31
N MET A 59 0.14 -2.42 8.60
CA MET A 59 1.37 -3.12 8.29
C MET A 59 1.12 -4.38 7.46
N MET A 60 2.11 -4.70 6.64
CA MET A 60 2.23 -5.95 5.93
C MET A 60 3.50 -6.65 6.39
N VAL A 61 3.36 -7.85 6.94
CA VAL A 61 4.45 -8.70 7.41
C VAL A 61 4.62 -9.89 6.47
N HIS A 62 5.87 -10.14 6.06
CA HIS A 62 6.20 -11.29 5.24
C HIS A 62 5.83 -12.58 5.99
N GLY A 63 4.96 -13.36 5.38
CA GLY A 63 4.35 -14.52 5.98
C GLY A 63 2.82 -14.36 5.99
N PRO A 64 2.24 -13.83 7.07
CA PRO A 64 0.79 -13.71 7.21
C PRO A 64 0.15 -12.86 6.11
N ASP A 65 0.74 -11.73 5.74
CA ASP A 65 0.09 -10.74 4.86
C ASP A 65 0.50 -10.87 3.39
N PHE A 66 1.72 -11.34 3.14
CA PHE A 66 2.23 -11.58 1.78
C PHE A 66 3.35 -12.63 1.77
N ARG A 67 3.63 -13.18 0.58
CA ARG A 67 4.75 -14.09 0.33
C ARG A 67 5.62 -13.53 -0.78
N LEU A 68 6.93 -13.44 -0.56
CA LEU A 68 7.87 -12.99 -1.60
C LEU A 68 7.88 -13.90 -2.84
N ALA A 69 7.48 -15.16 -2.70
CA ALA A 69 7.31 -16.07 -3.83
C ALA A 69 6.17 -15.68 -4.78
N TRP A 70 5.21 -14.88 -4.31
CA TRP A 70 4.02 -14.48 -5.06
C TRP A 70 3.93 -12.98 -5.32
N SER A 71 4.86 -12.18 -4.81
CA SER A 71 4.75 -10.72 -4.83
C SER A 71 6.09 -10.10 -5.21
N SER A 72 6.08 -9.31 -6.27
CA SER A 72 7.19 -8.42 -6.60
C SER A 72 7.25 -7.23 -5.63
N ALA A 73 8.38 -6.53 -5.61
CA ALA A 73 8.52 -5.30 -4.83
C ALA A 73 7.46 -4.25 -5.21
N GLU A 74 7.18 -4.11 -6.51
CA GLU A 74 6.18 -3.17 -7.03
C GLU A 74 4.75 -3.56 -6.58
N ASP A 75 4.42 -4.87 -6.56
CA ASP A 75 3.13 -5.35 -6.04
C ASP A 75 2.96 -4.96 -4.57
N LEU A 76 4.01 -5.10 -3.76
CA LEU A 76 3.96 -4.79 -2.34
C LEU A 76 3.83 -3.29 -2.08
N GLY A 77 4.58 -2.45 -2.81
CA GLY A 77 4.43 -1.00 -2.74
C GLY A 77 3.02 -0.55 -3.14
N TRP A 78 2.48 -1.14 -4.22
CA TRP A 78 1.11 -0.87 -4.66
C TRP A 78 0.09 -1.27 -3.60
N LYS A 79 0.17 -2.51 -3.11
CA LYS A 79 -0.80 -3.07 -2.16
C LYS A 79 -0.79 -2.31 -0.84
N ALA A 80 0.40 -2.00 -0.31
CA ALA A 80 0.54 -1.26 0.94
C ALA A 80 -0.05 0.16 0.85
N ALA A 81 0.11 0.83 -0.29
CA ALA A 81 -0.56 2.09 -0.54
C ALA A 81 -2.08 1.91 -0.63
N ALA A 82 -2.55 1.01 -1.49
CA ALA A 82 -3.97 0.81 -1.76
C ALA A 82 -4.80 0.52 -0.50
N THR A 83 -4.31 -0.33 0.41
CA THR A 83 -5.04 -0.63 1.66
C THR A 83 -5.18 0.60 2.55
N ASN A 84 -4.09 1.33 2.78
CA ASN A 84 -4.12 2.54 3.63
C ASN A 84 -4.90 3.70 3.01
N LEU A 85 -4.87 3.84 1.68
CA LEU A 85 -5.67 4.83 0.96
C LEU A 85 -7.17 4.52 1.10
N SER A 86 -7.54 3.23 1.11
CA SER A 86 -8.93 2.77 1.24
C SER A 86 -9.52 3.16 2.60
N ASP A 87 -8.77 2.97 3.69
CA ASP A 87 -9.15 3.40 5.04
C ASP A 87 -9.48 4.89 5.12
N VAL A 88 -8.63 5.72 4.52
CA VAL A 88 -8.84 7.18 4.48
C VAL A 88 -10.11 7.52 3.70
N ALA A 89 -10.31 6.89 2.54
CA ALA A 89 -11.52 7.07 1.74
C ALA A 89 -12.79 6.61 2.47
N ALA A 90 -12.72 5.54 3.26
CA ALA A 90 -13.84 5.04 4.07
C ALA A 90 -14.30 6.00 5.16
N MET A 91 -13.52 7.04 5.48
CA MET A 91 -13.91 8.13 6.37
C MET A 91 -14.47 9.36 5.61
N GLY A 92 -14.58 9.28 4.28
CA GLY A 92 -15.00 10.39 3.41
C GLY A 92 -13.89 11.42 3.14
N ALA A 93 -12.64 11.09 3.46
CA ALA A 93 -11.50 11.97 3.26
C ALA A 93 -10.79 11.66 1.93
N VAL A 94 -10.13 12.68 1.38
CA VAL A 94 -9.25 12.54 0.21
C VAL A 94 -7.84 12.24 0.72
N PRO A 95 -7.19 11.13 0.32
CA PRO A 95 -5.82 10.87 0.74
C PRO A 95 -4.83 11.94 0.24
N THR A 96 -3.93 12.38 1.11
CA THR A 96 -3.01 13.49 0.83
C THR A 96 -1.55 13.12 0.99
N ALA A 97 -1.19 12.25 1.93
CA ALA A 97 0.21 11.89 2.16
C ALA A 97 0.34 10.51 2.78
N LEU A 98 1.49 9.88 2.56
CA LEU A 98 1.92 8.62 3.17
C LEU A 98 3.27 8.82 3.88
N VAL A 99 3.46 8.12 4.99
CA VAL A 99 4.76 7.90 5.64
C VAL A 99 5.01 6.40 5.66
N VAL A 100 6.20 5.96 5.25
CA VAL A 100 6.49 4.53 5.01
C VAL A 100 7.69 4.07 5.81
N ALA A 101 7.50 3.11 6.71
CA ALA A 101 8.56 2.45 7.45
C ALA A 101 8.78 1.03 6.93
N ILE A 102 10.02 0.68 6.57
CA ILE A 102 10.37 -0.66 6.08
C ILE A 102 11.45 -1.25 6.98
N ALA A 103 11.18 -2.45 7.50
CA ALA A 103 12.19 -3.26 8.16
C ALA A 103 12.47 -4.49 7.29
N ALA A 104 13.73 -4.75 6.91
CA ALA A 104 14.06 -5.79 5.94
C ALA A 104 15.34 -6.57 6.30
N PRO A 105 15.50 -7.82 5.83
CA PRO A 105 16.74 -8.57 6.02
C PRO A 105 17.96 -7.81 5.47
N PRO A 106 19.14 -7.88 6.13
CA PRO A 106 20.31 -7.11 5.71
C PRO A 106 20.75 -7.44 4.28
N GLU A 107 20.52 -8.66 3.80
CA GLU A 107 20.82 -9.12 2.44
C GLU A 107 19.86 -8.60 1.37
N THR A 108 18.82 -7.85 1.75
CA THR A 108 17.85 -7.29 0.80
C THR A 108 18.55 -6.32 -0.14
N PRO A 109 18.44 -6.48 -1.47
CA PRO A 109 19.04 -5.55 -2.42
C PRO A 109 18.39 -4.16 -2.33
N VAL A 110 19.17 -3.07 -2.39
CA VAL A 110 18.59 -1.72 -2.46
C VAL A 110 17.73 -1.53 -3.71
N ALA A 111 18.04 -2.24 -4.80
CA ALA A 111 17.20 -2.24 -6.01
C ALA A 111 15.80 -2.84 -5.77
N TRP A 112 15.63 -3.70 -4.77
CA TRP A 112 14.31 -4.19 -4.39
C TRP A 112 13.50 -3.07 -3.71
N LEU A 113 14.11 -2.26 -2.84
CA LEU A 113 13.45 -1.09 -2.24
C LEU A 113 13.05 -0.04 -3.30
N GLU A 114 13.87 0.13 -4.34
CA GLU A 114 13.50 0.96 -5.49
C GLU A 114 12.21 0.48 -6.16
N GLY A 115 12.04 -0.84 -6.31
CA GLY A 115 10.81 -1.42 -6.85
C GLY A 115 9.59 -1.20 -5.93
N VAL A 116 9.78 -1.22 -4.60
CA VAL A 116 8.71 -0.87 -3.66
C VAL A 116 8.32 0.60 -3.84
N ALA A 117 9.30 1.50 -3.95
CA ALA A 117 9.09 2.91 -4.20
C ALA A 117 8.33 3.16 -5.51
N ASP A 118 8.69 2.44 -6.58
CA ASP A 118 7.98 2.48 -7.85
C ASP A 118 6.51 2.02 -7.69
N GLY A 119 6.26 1.00 -6.87
CA GLY A 119 4.91 0.54 -6.52
C GLY A 119 4.07 1.60 -5.81
N PHE A 120 4.64 2.30 -4.81
CA PHE A 120 3.98 3.43 -4.16
C PHE A 120 3.65 4.55 -5.14
N ARG A 121 4.61 4.90 -6.02
CA ARG A 121 4.42 5.92 -7.04
C ARG A 121 3.25 5.58 -7.96
N LEU A 122 3.24 4.36 -8.51
CA LEU A 122 2.18 3.90 -9.41
C LEU A 122 0.81 3.89 -8.71
N ALA A 123 0.74 3.43 -7.46
CA ALA A 123 -0.51 3.41 -6.72
C ALA A 123 -1.03 4.81 -6.41
N CYS A 124 -0.19 5.74 -5.94
CA CYS A 124 -0.62 7.12 -5.70
C CYS A 124 -1.07 7.80 -6.99
N GLU A 125 -0.31 7.68 -8.09
CA GLU A 125 -0.68 8.25 -9.39
C GLU A 125 -2.03 7.72 -9.90
N HIS A 126 -2.31 6.43 -9.68
CA HIS A 126 -3.52 5.79 -10.20
C HIS A 126 -4.74 5.93 -9.28
N LEU A 127 -4.57 5.73 -7.98
CA LEU A 127 -5.65 5.60 -7.00
C LEU A 127 -5.95 6.92 -6.29
N ALA A 128 -4.94 7.76 -6.04
CA ALA A 128 -5.10 8.99 -5.27
C ALA A 128 -4.21 10.13 -5.82
N PRO A 129 -4.52 10.68 -7.00
CA PRO A 129 -3.72 11.75 -7.60
C PRO A 129 -3.54 12.95 -6.65
N GLY A 130 -2.28 13.37 -6.46
CA GLY A 130 -1.90 14.42 -5.50
C GLY A 130 -1.51 13.90 -4.11
N CYS A 131 -1.70 12.60 -3.83
CA CYS A 131 -1.09 11.92 -2.70
C CYS A 131 0.37 11.57 -2.99
N GLY A 132 1.22 11.63 -1.97
CA GLY A 132 2.66 11.34 -2.10
C GLY A 132 3.28 10.79 -0.83
N VAL A 133 4.50 10.26 -0.93
CA VAL A 133 5.27 9.76 0.22
C VAL A 133 6.18 10.86 0.74
N VAL A 134 5.95 11.30 1.98
CA VAL A 134 6.59 12.50 2.53
C VAL A 134 7.65 12.22 3.58
N GLY A 135 7.78 10.97 4.01
CA GLY A 135 8.75 10.55 4.99
C GLY A 135 8.72 9.04 5.22
N GLY A 136 9.55 8.57 6.12
CA GLY A 136 9.67 7.16 6.38
C GLY A 136 10.85 6.79 7.27
N ASP A 137 11.04 5.48 7.41
CA ASP A 137 12.18 4.90 8.12
C ASP A 137 12.64 3.62 7.40
N LEU A 138 13.93 3.33 7.47
CA LEU A 138 14.51 2.10 6.94
C LEU A 138 15.35 1.41 8.01
N SER A 139 14.98 0.18 8.36
CA SER A 139 15.64 -0.60 9.39
C SER A 139 15.98 -2.02 8.94
N VAL A 140 16.89 -2.66 9.67
CA VAL A 140 17.29 -4.06 9.43
C VAL A 140 16.54 -4.98 10.38
N SER A 141 15.93 -6.04 9.85
CA SER A 141 15.15 -7.03 10.60
C SER A 141 15.19 -8.39 9.91
N ALA A 142 15.15 -9.49 10.66
CA ALA A 142 15.05 -10.84 10.09
C ALA A 142 13.74 -11.07 9.30
N THR A 143 12.67 -10.38 9.69
CA THR A 143 11.37 -10.44 9.01
C THR A 143 11.15 -9.15 8.24
N LEU A 144 10.84 -9.28 6.95
CA LEU A 144 10.45 -8.16 6.11
C LEU A 144 9.06 -7.66 6.52
N THR A 145 8.98 -6.37 6.85
CA THR A 145 7.75 -5.67 7.25
C THR A 145 7.68 -4.32 6.57
N ILE A 146 6.51 -3.97 6.06
CA ILE A 146 6.20 -2.65 5.49
C ILE A 146 5.06 -2.08 6.34
N ALA A 147 5.29 -0.95 7.01
CA ALA A 147 4.26 -0.21 7.72
C ALA A 147 4.03 1.12 7.02
N VAL A 148 2.77 1.47 6.83
CA VAL A 148 2.37 2.70 6.15
C VAL A 148 1.45 3.46 7.10
N THR A 149 1.64 4.77 7.16
CA THR A 149 0.69 5.69 7.79
C THR A 149 0.16 6.59 6.69
N ALA A 150 -1.15 6.62 6.51
CA ALA A 150 -1.80 7.50 5.54
C ALA A 150 -2.51 8.67 6.22
N PHE A 151 -2.48 9.81 5.56
CA PHE A 151 -3.16 11.04 5.95
C PHE A 151 -4.20 11.41 4.89
N GLY A 152 -5.31 12.02 5.32
CA GLY A 152 -6.33 12.53 4.41
C GLY A 152 -6.98 13.83 4.86
N ASP A 153 -7.44 14.60 3.88
CA ASP A 153 -8.15 15.86 4.07
C ASP A 153 -9.66 15.67 3.90
N LEU A 154 -10.43 16.18 4.87
CA LEU A 154 -11.90 16.17 4.83
C LEU A 154 -12.46 17.31 3.96
N GLN A 155 -11.63 18.27 3.56
CA GLN A 155 -11.99 19.44 2.76
C GLN A 155 -13.21 20.18 3.33
N GLY A 156 -13.26 20.31 4.66
CA GLY A 156 -14.35 20.96 5.38
C GLY A 156 -15.59 20.08 5.63
N ARG A 157 -15.66 18.86 5.09
CA ARG A 157 -16.74 17.90 5.39
C ARG A 157 -16.61 17.35 6.82
N ALA A 158 -17.68 16.74 7.32
CA ALA A 158 -17.59 15.91 8.52
C ALA A 158 -17.06 14.52 8.13
N PRO A 159 -16.28 13.84 9.00
CA PRO A 159 -15.92 12.45 8.76
C PRO A 159 -17.18 11.57 8.78
N VAL A 160 -17.26 10.61 7.85
CA VAL A 160 -18.35 9.62 7.86
C VAL A 160 -17.96 8.49 8.81
N LEU A 161 -18.77 8.25 9.83
CA LEU A 161 -18.47 7.29 10.89
C LEU A 161 -19.24 5.98 10.69
N ARG A 162 -18.60 4.85 11.02
CA ARG A 162 -19.25 3.53 11.05
C ARG A 162 -20.52 3.49 11.93
N SER A 163 -20.59 4.32 12.96
CA SER A 163 -21.68 4.39 13.94
C SER A 163 -22.91 5.20 13.48
N GLY A 164 -22.88 5.80 12.29
CA GLY A 164 -23.97 6.67 11.83
C GLY A 164 -25.16 5.96 11.18
N ALA A 165 -25.08 4.64 10.97
CA ALA A 165 -26.12 3.84 10.33
C ALA A 165 -27.42 3.80 11.15
N ARG A 166 -28.57 3.83 10.46
CA ARG A 166 -29.91 3.87 11.06
C ARG A 166 -30.85 2.85 10.41
N PRO A 167 -31.87 2.36 11.15
CA PRO A 167 -32.94 1.58 10.54
C PRO A 167 -33.60 2.35 9.39
N GLY A 168 -33.70 1.70 8.23
CA GLY A 168 -34.20 2.31 6.99
C GLY A 168 -33.11 2.75 6.02
N ASP A 169 -31.84 2.78 6.43
CA ASP A 169 -30.72 3.03 5.54
C ASP A 169 -30.56 1.89 4.51
N VAL A 170 -30.08 2.25 3.32
CA VAL A 170 -29.71 1.29 2.27
C VAL A 170 -28.25 0.90 2.46
N VAL A 171 -27.97 -0.41 2.47
CA VAL A 171 -26.61 -0.94 2.41
C VAL A 171 -26.20 -1.05 0.95
N ALA A 172 -25.12 -0.36 0.58
CA ALA A 172 -24.52 -0.40 -0.74
C ALA A 172 -23.04 -0.76 -0.63
N VAL A 173 -22.47 -1.25 -1.73
CA VAL A 173 -21.04 -1.53 -1.88
C VAL A 173 -20.55 -0.87 -3.16
N SER A 174 -19.34 -0.32 -3.13
CA SER A 174 -18.64 0.12 -4.34
C SER A 174 -17.63 -0.92 -4.77
N GLY A 175 -17.53 -1.15 -6.08
CA GLY A 175 -16.64 -2.13 -6.68
C GLY A 175 -17.17 -3.57 -6.66
N ALA A 176 -16.28 -4.51 -7.02
CA ALA A 176 -16.55 -5.94 -7.03
C ALA A 176 -16.07 -6.59 -5.72
N LEU A 177 -16.76 -7.64 -5.29
CA LEU A 177 -16.44 -8.40 -4.07
C LEU A 177 -15.92 -9.80 -4.40
N GLY A 178 -15.00 -10.29 -3.57
CA GLY A 178 -14.57 -11.69 -3.56
C GLY A 178 -13.45 -12.07 -4.54
N GLU A 179 -13.04 -11.18 -5.44
CA GLU A 179 -11.96 -11.49 -6.40
C GLU A 179 -10.61 -11.69 -5.71
N ALA A 180 -10.25 -10.82 -4.77
CA ALA A 180 -9.04 -10.94 -3.96
C ALA A 180 -9.01 -12.26 -3.15
N ALA A 181 -10.14 -12.61 -2.53
CA ALA A 181 -10.29 -13.88 -1.80
C ALA A 181 -10.16 -15.10 -2.73
N THR A 182 -10.68 -15.00 -3.95
CA THR A 182 -10.52 -16.03 -4.98
C THR A 182 -9.06 -16.18 -5.37
N GLY A 183 -8.37 -15.06 -5.66
CA GLY A 183 -6.94 -15.05 -5.97
C GLY A 183 -6.09 -15.66 -4.86
N LEU A 184 -6.37 -15.29 -3.61
CA LEU A 184 -5.67 -15.85 -2.45
C LEU A 184 -5.88 -17.37 -2.34
N SER A 185 -7.12 -17.83 -2.52
CA SER A 185 -7.45 -19.26 -2.46
C SER A 185 -6.71 -20.06 -3.53
N LEU A 186 -6.63 -19.53 -4.76
CA LEU A 186 -5.88 -20.13 -5.86
C LEU A 186 -4.37 -20.19 -5.58
N LEU A 187 -3.80 -19.11 -5.03
CA LEU A 187 -2.38 -19.08 -4.66
C LEU A 187 -2.04 -20.17 -3.63
N PHE A 188 -2.86 -20.34 -2.60
CA PHE A 188 -2.63 -21.39 -1.60
C PHE A 188 -2.94 -22.81 -2.11
N ALA A 189 -3.85 -22.96 -3.07
CA ALA A 189 -4.18 -24.26 -3.64
C ALA A 189 -3.14 -24.74 -4.67
N GLU A 190 -2.59 -23.83 -5.47
CA GLU A 190 -1.87 -24.18 -6.70
C GLU A 190 -0.45 -23.60 -6.78
N ALA A 191 -0.18 -22.45 -6.13
CA ALA A 191 1.14 -21.80 -6.14
C ALA A 191 2.03 -22.22 -4.96
N VAL A 192 1.90 -23.47 -4.51
CA VAL A 192 2.67 -24.07 -3.42
C VAL A 192 3.38 -25.35 -3.86
N ASP A 193 4.51 -25.67 -3.25
CA ASP A 193 5.26 -26.89 -3.49
C ASP A 193 4.60 -28.14 -2.85
N ALA A 194 5.28 -29.28 -2.89
CA ALA A 194 4.77 -30.52 -2.31
C ALA A 194 4.64 -30.50 -0.77
N ALA A 195 5.35 -29.59 -0.10
CA ALA A 195 5.26 -29.37 1.34
C ALA A 195 4.21 -28.30 1.72
N GLY A 196 3.57 -27.66 0.73
CA GLY A 196 2.62 -26.57 0.95
C GLY A 196 3.29 -25.21 1.13
N GLU A 197 4.59 -25.08 0.83
CA GLU A 197 5.31 -23.81 0.91
C GLU A 197 5.14 -23.00 -0.38
N PRO A 198 5.03 -21.66 -0.31
CA PRO A 198 4.92 -20.79 -1.49
C PRO A 198 6.02 -21.02 -2.53
N ASP A 199 5.63 -21.29 -3.78
CA ASP A 199 6.56 -21.61 -4.87
C ASP A 199 6.42 -20.64 -6.05
N ALA A 200 7.52 -19.95 -6.39
CA ALA A 200 7.55 -18.95 -7.46
C ALA A 200 7.44 -19.58 -8.87
N GLY A 201 7.85 -20.84 -9.04
CA GLY A 201 7.74 -21.54 -10.32
C GLY A 201 6.29 -21.85 -10.68
N ARG A 202 5.52 -22.31 -9.69
CA ARG A 202 4.08 -22.59 -9.80
C ARG A 202 3.25 -21.32 -9.84
N PHE A 203 3.65 -20.28 -9.11
CA PHE A 203 3.02 -18.96 -9.16
C PHE A 203 2.81 -18.45 -10.59
N ALA A 204 3.82 -18.57 -11.45
CA ALA A 204 3.72 -18.14 -12.85
C ALA A 204 2.60 -18.84 -13.62
N ALA A 205 2.36 -20.13 -13.34
CA ALA A 205 1.28 -20.89 -13.98
C ALA A 205 -0.10 -20.43 -13.49
N VAL A 206 -0.25 -20.17 -12.18
CA VAL A 206 -1.51 -19.67 -11.59
C VAL A 206 -1.84 -18.28 -12.12
N VAL A 207 -0.85 -17.39 -12.23
CA VAL A 207 -1.02 -16.06 -12.83
C VAL A 207 -1.49 -16.17 -14.28
N ALA A 208 -0.91 -17.08 -15.07
CA ALA A 208 -1.31 -17.25 -16.47
C ALA A 208 -2.74 -17.81 -16.61
N ALA A 209 -3.16 -18.69 -15.71
CA ALA A 209 -4.50 -19.28 -15.71
C ALA A 209 -5.58 -18.34 -15.15
N HIS A 210 -5.23 -17.53 -14.14
CA HIS A 210 -6.17 -16.70 -13.37
C HIS A 210 -5.67 -15.27 -13.16
N PRO A 211 -5.32 -14.54 -14.24
CA PRO A 211 -4.63 -13.25 -14.12
C PRO A 211 -5.43 -12.20 -13.34
N GLU A 212 -6.75 -12.15 -13.54
CA GLU A 212 -7.63 -11.17 -12.89
C GLU A 212 -7.73 -11.39 -11.37
N ALA A 213 -7.99 -12.63 -10.94
CA ALA A 213 -8.14 -12.95 -9.51
C ALA A 213 -6.82 -12.76 -8.76
N VAL A 214 -5.70 -13.20 -9.34
CA VAL A 214 -4.38 -13.01 -8.72
C VAL A 214 -4.03 -11.52 -8.67
N ARG A 215 -4.32 -10.76 -9.74
CA ARG A 215 -4.11 -9.30 -9.74
C ARG A 215 -4.96 -8.59 -8.69
N ALA A 216 -6.23 -8.95 -8.52
CA ALA A 216 -7.07 -8.39 -7.47
C ALA A 216 -6.50 -8.59 -6.06
N GLN A 217 -5.83 -9.73 -5.82
CA GLN A 217 -5.18 -10.03 -4.53
C GLN A 217 -3.84 -9.32 -4.32
N LEU A 218 -3.04 -9.16 -5.38
CA LEU A 218 -1.68 -8.61 -5.30
C LEU A 218 -1.63 -7.10 -5.54
N ARG A 219 -2.52 -6.57 -6.38
CA ARG A 219 -2.64 -5.15 -6.73
C ARG A 219 -4.11 -4.72 -6.67
N PRO A 220 -4.71 -4.63 -5.47
CA PRO A 220 -6.09 -4.21 -5.34
C PRO A 220 -6.29 -2.79 -5.88
N VAL A 221 -7.45 -2.53 -6.49
CA VAL A 221 -7.82 -1.23 -7.06
C VAL A 221 -9.09 -0.74 -6.35
N PRO A 222 -9.00 -0.37 -5.06
CA PRO A 222 -10.16 0.13 -4.33
C PRO A 222 -10.69 1.43 -4.95
N PRO A 223 -12.01 1.67 -4.97
CA PRO A 223 -12.61 2.86 -5.55
C PRO A 223 -12.44 4.08 -4.62
N ILE A 224 -11.20 4.56 -4.47
CA ILE A 224 -10.82 5.62 -3.51
C ILE A 224 -11.69 6.89 -3.65
N ALA A 225 -11.97 7.30 -4.89
CA ALA A 225 -12.77 8.50 -5.16
C ALA A 225 -14.22 8.40 -4.64
N ASP A 226 -14.74 7.19 -4.48
CA ASP A 226 -16.12 6.99 -4.05
C ASP A 226 -16.35 7.34 -2.58
N GLY A 227 -15.29 7.32 -1.75
CA GLY A 227 -15.39 7.72 -0.35
C GLY A 227 -15.87 9.16 -0.16
N PRO A 228 -15.10 10.17 -0.65
CA PRO A 228 -15.55 11.56 -0.64
C PRO A 228 -16.88 11.80 -1.37
N LEU A 229 -17.11 11.13 -2.50
CA LEU A 229 -18.37 11.25 -3.25
C LEU A 229 -19.57 10.73 -2.46
N ALA A 230 -19.43 9.60 -1.76
CA ALA A 230 -20.46 9.04 -0.89
C ALA A 230 -20.73 9.97 0.31
N ALA A 231 -19.69 10.56 0.90
CA ALA A 231 -19.84 11.55 1.96
C ALA A 231 -20.64 12.77 1.49
N GLU A 232 -20.36 13.29 0.29
CA GLU A 232 -21.10 14.41 -0.31
C GLU A 232 -22.54 14.04 -0.68
N ALA A 233 -22.77 12.79 -1.10
CA ALA A 233 -24.10 12.26 -1.38
C ALA A 233 -24.93 11.99 -0.11
N GLY A 234 -24.35 12.15 1.09
CA GLY A 234 -25.05 12.00 2.36
C GLY A 234 -25.01 10.60 2.95
N ALA A 235 -23.97 9.81 2.66
CA ALA A 235 -23.72 8.54 3.33
C ALA A 235 -23.72 8.74 4.86
N THR A 236 -24.54 7.94 5.55
CA THR A 236 -24.72 8.03 7.00
C THR A 236 -23.65 7.26 7.76
N ALA A 237 -23.14 6.18 7.18
CA ALA A 237 -22.03 5.38 7.69
C ALA A 237 -21.25 4.72 6.56
N MET A 238 -19.94 4.53 6.76
CA MET A 238 -19.02 3.94 5.79
C MET A 238 -17.96 3.08 6.50
N LEU A 239 -17.50 2.03 5.82
CA LEU A 239 -16.30 1.26 6.10
C LEU A 239 -15.72 0.74 4.78
N ASP A 240 -14.44 0.44 4.78
CA ASP A 240 -13.74 -0.35 3.77
C ASP A 240 -13.96 -1.87 4.00
N LEU A 241 -13.76 -2.69 2.96
CA LEU A 241 -13.98 -4.15 2.97
C LEU A 241 -12.74 -4.92 2.52
#